data_AF-A0A7H1AIG2-F1
#
_entry.id   AF-A0A7H1AIG2-F1
#
_cell.length_a   1.000
_cell.length_b   1.000
_cell.length_c   1.000
_cell.angle_alpha   90.00
_cell.angle_beta   90.00
_cell.angle_gamma   90.00
#
_symmetry.space_group_name_H-M   'P 1'
#
loop_
_entity.id
_entity.type
_entity.pdbx_description
1 polymer ?
#
loop_
_entity_poly.entity_id
_entity_poly.type
_entity_poly.pdbx_seq_one_letter_code
_entity_poly.pdbx_strand_id
1 'polypeptide(L)'
;MDWMLAKDVINALADLLTIAASVIAIYLFVAKRKELGAVFKALAATANQGSLADLRAKLDRLNDLNATEPSALVEVVNICHEVCGHIDGNPAFAKSFAAVSSKIKISVSNKRKPITEPQKRALVSELRESMRHFDTVALVDSIKEPQQ
;
A
#
# COMPACT_ATOMS: atom_id res chain seq x y z
N MET A 1 -12.97 -48.34 32.49
CA MET A 1 -13.86 -48.27 31.31
C MET A 1 -14.26 -46.83 30.99
N ASP A 2 -14.39 -45.96 32.01
CA ASP A 2 -15.03 -44.65 31.89
C ASP A 2 -14.26 -43.58 31.09
N TRP A 3 -12.93 -43.69 31.01
CA TRP A 3 -12.09 -42.71 30.29
C TRP A 3 -12.17 -42.83 28.75
N MET A 4 -12.50 -44.00 28.22
CA MET A 4 -12.71 -44.18 26.77
C MET A 4 -14.04 -43.57 26.33
N LEU A 5 -15.12 -43.85 27.08
CA LEU A 5 -16.45 -43.31 26.79
C LEU A 5 -16.48 -41.78 26.86
N ALA A 6 -15.76 -41.18 27.83
CA ALA A 6 -15.65 -39.73 27.94
C ALA A 6 -14.95 -39.10 26.73
N LYS A 7 -13.89 -39.73 26.21
CA LYS A 7 -13.16 -39.25 25.02
C LYS A 7 -14.02 -39.35 23.76
N ASP A 8 -14.76 -40.43 23.60
CA ASP A 8 -15.60 -40.65 22.43
C ASP A 8 -16.74 -39.62 22.37
N VAL A 9 -17.33 -39.28 23.52
CA VAL A 9 -18.35 -38.22 23.62
C VAL A 9 -17.78 -36.83 23.33
N ILE A 10 -16.59 -36.52 23.86
CA ILE A 10 -15.92 -35.24 23.60
C ILE A 10 -15.55 -35.09 22.12
N ASN A 11 -15.03 -36.15 21.50
CA ASN A 11 -14.70 -36.15 20.08
C ASN A 11 -15.95 -35.99 19.21
N ALA A 12 -17.04 -36.71 19.52
CA ALA A 12 -18.30 -36.57 18.80
C ALA A 12 -18.87 -35.14 18.90
N LEU A 13 -18.77 -34.49 20.08
CA LEU A 13 -19.15 -33.10 20.27
C LEU A 13 -18.24 -32.13 19.50
N ALA A 14 -16.93 -32.36 19.52
CA ALA A 14 -15.96 -31.54 18.80
C ALA A 14 -16.19 -31.62 17.29
N ASP A 15 -16.47 -32.82 16.75
CA ASP A 15 -16.75 -33.02 15.33
C ASP A 15 -18.06 -32.34 14.93
N LEU A 16 -19.10 -32.46 15.75
CA LEU A 16 -20.40 -31.82 15.50
C LEU A 16 -20.30 -30.29 15.54
N LEU A 17 -19.54 -29.75 16.50
CA LEU A 17 -19.24 -28.31 16.57
C LEU A 17 -18.40 -27.85 15.37
N THR A 18 -17.44 -28.66 14.92
CA THR A 18 -16.60 -28.34 13.75
C THR A 18 -17.43 -28.29 12.47
N ILE A 19 -18.36 -29.24 12.31
CA ILE A 19 -19.31 -29.24 11.19
C ILE A 19 -20.21 -28.00 11.26
N ALA A 20 -20.78 -27.70 12.44
CA ALA A 20 -21.63 -26.52 12.63
C ALA A 20 -20.87 -25.22 12.34
N ALA A 21 -19.63 -25.09 12.85
CA ALA A 21 -18.77 -23.95 12.61
C ALA A 21 -18.42 -23.82 11.12
N SER A 22 -18.15 -24.92 10.44
CA SER A 22 -17.87 -24.93 9.00
C SER A 22 -19.08 -24.49 8.19
N VAL A 23 -20.28 -24.95 8.55
CA VAL A 23 -21.54 -24.52 7.91
C VAL A 23 -21.81 -23.03 8.15
N ILE A 24 -21.60 -22.53 9.37
CA ILE A 24 -21.73 -21.10 9.68
C ILE A 24 -20.70 -20.29 8.92
N ALA A 25 -19.46 -20.76 8.81
CA ALA A 25 -18.40 -20.09 8.06
C ALA A 25 -18.73 -20.02 6.57
N ILE A 26 -19.20 -21.11 5.97
CA ILE A 26 -19.65 -21.13 4.57
C ILE A 26 -20.85 -20.19 4.39
N TYR A 27 -21.81 -20.23 5.31
CA TYR A 27 -22.99 -19.37 5.27
C TYR A 27 -22.61 -17.88 5.35
N LEU A 28 -21.77 -17.49 6.30
CA LEU A 28 -21.26 -16.12 6.41
C LEU A 28 -20.44 -15.73 5.20
N PHE A 29 -19.58 -16.62 4.71
CA PHE A 29 -18.77 -16.35 3.52
C PHE A 29 -19.64 -16.06 2.29
N VAL A 30 -20.72 -16.83 2.08
CA VAL A 30 -21.61 -16.64 0.92
C VAL A 30 -22.57 -15.46 1.12
N ALA A 31 -23.25 -15.39 2.28
CA ALA A 31 -24.27 -14.38 2.55
C ALA A 31 -23.67 -12.98 2.80
N LYS A 32 -22.49 -12.91 3.41
CA LYS A 32 -21.79 -11.66 3.78
C LYS A 32 -20.56 -11.38 2.94
N ARG A 33 -20.39 -12.06 1.79
CA ARG A 33 -19.28 -11.83 0.83
C ARG A 33 -19.08 -10.35 0.49
N LYS A 34 -20.18 -9.59 0.37
CA LYS A 34 -20.15 -8.15 0.06
C LYS A 34 -19.56 -7.34 1.23
N GLU A 35 -20.00 -7.63 2.45
CA GLU A 35 -19.52 -6.96 3.67
C GLU A 35 -18.06 -7.31 3.96
N LEU A 36 -17.66 -8.58 3.79
CA LEU A 36 -16.27 -9.00 3.91
C LEU A 36 -15.39 -8.31 2.86
N GLY A 37 -15.86 -8.23 1.60
CA GLY A 37 -15.18 -7.47 0.55
C GLY A 37 -14.99 -6.00 0.90
N ALA A 38 -16.01 -5.36 1.51
CA ALA A 38 -15.91 -3.99 1.99
C ALA A 38 -14.88 -3.81 3.11
N VAL A 39 -14.80 -4.76 4.06
CA VAL A 39 -13.77 -4.75 5.11
C VAL A 39 -12.37 -4.95 4.54
N PHE A 40 -12.18 -5.90 3.63
CA PHE A 40 -10.88 -6.09 2.95
C PHE A 40 -10.48 -4.87 2.11
N LYS A 41 -11.45 -4.23 1.44
CA LYS A 41 -11.22 -2.99 0.68
C LYS A 41 -10.87 -1.83 1.60
N ALA A 42 -11.53 -1.71 2.76
CA ALA A 42 -11.20 -0.73 3.78
C ALA A 42 -9.80 -0.96 4.35
N LEU A 43 -9.45 -2.22 4.67
CA LEU A 43 -8.11 -2.59 5.12
C LEU A 43 -7.04 -2.28 4.07
N ALA A 44 -7.30 -2.58 2.80
CA ALA A 44 -6.41 -2.24 1.69
C ALA A 44 -6.26 -0.72 1.51
N ALA A 45 -7.34 0.04 1.68
CA ALA A 45 -7.30 1.50 1.65
C ALA A 45 -6.45 2.06 2.80
N THR A 46 -6.59 1.53 4.02
CA THR A 46 -5.76 1.90 5.16
C THR A 46 -4.28 1.53 4.96
N ALA A 47 -3.99 0.36 4.39
CA ALA A 47 -2.61 -0.04 4.06
C ALA A 47 -1.98 0.91 3.02
N ASN A 48 -2.77 1.37 2.05
CA ASN A 48 -2.33 2.39 1.10
C ASN A 48 -2.12 3.76 1.75
N GLN A 49 -2.92 4.14 2.75
CA GLN A 49 -2.70 5.38 3.51
C GLN A 49 -1.37 5.38 4.26
N GLY A 50 -1.00 4.25 4.89
CA GLY A 50 0.32 4.10 5.52
C GLY A 50 1.46 4.24 4.50
N SER A 51 1.33 3.58 3.35
CA SER A 51 2.32 3.67 2.27
C SER A 51 2.45 5.08 1.70
N LEU A 52 1.36 5.85 1.64
CA LEU A 52 1.39 7.26 1.22
C LEU A 52 2.06 8.16 2.26
N ALA A 53 1.84 7.91 3.55
CA ALA A 53 2.48 8.66 4.63
C ALA A 53 4.01 8.47 4.59
N ASP A 54 4.48 7.25 4.36
CA ASP A 54 5.90 6.97 4.18
C ASP A 54 6.47 7.66 2.93
N LEU A 55 5.73 7.64 1.81
CA LEU A 55 6.14 8.32 0.58
C LEU A 55 6.25 9.83 0.78
N ARG A 56 5.33 10.44 1.54
CA ARG A 56 5.38 11.85 1.93
C ARG A 56 6.58 12.16 2.80
N ALA A 57 6.86 11.35 3.82
CA ALA A 57 8.01 11.55 4.70
C ALA A 57 9.34 11.51 3.92
N LYS A 58 9.47 10.58 2.95
CA LYS A 58 10.63 10.52 2.06
C LYS A 58 10.72 11.73 1.13
N LEU A 59 9.58 12.23 0.65
CA LEU A 59 9.54 13.42 -0.20
C LEU A 59 9.91 14.69 0.56
N ASP A 60 9.47 14.84 1.81
CA ASP A 60 9.84 15.98 2.65
C ASP A 60 11.35 15.94 2.97
N ARG A 61 11.94 14.77 3.27
CA ARG A 61 13.41 14.62 3.38
C ARG A 61 14.11 14.99 2.07
N LEU A 62 13.59 14.58 0.92
CA LEU A 62 14.17 14.93 -0.39
C LEU A 62 14.14 16.45 -0.65
N ASN A 63 13.13 17.15 -0.12
CA ASN A 63 13.01 18.60 -0.25
C ASN A 63 14.05 19.35 0.60
N ASP A 64 14.35 18.84 1.80
CA ASP A 64 15.30 19.45 2.73
C ASP A 64 16.77 19.30 2.29
N LEU A 65 17.08 18.29 1.48
CA LEU A 65 18.43 18.05 0.97
C LEU A 65 18.77 18.98 -0.20
N ASN A 66 19.99 19.52 -0.24
CA ASN A 66 20.45 20.34 -1.36
C ASN A 66 21.27 19.51 -2.37
N ALA A 67 20.81 19.38 -3.61
CA ALA A 67 21.49 18.60 -4.64
C ALA A 67 22.78 19.26 -5.18
N THR A 68 23.19 20.44 -4.70
CA THR A 68 24.51 21.01 -5.03
C THR A 68 25.65 20.46 -4.18
N GLU A 69 25.36 19.91 -3.00
CA GLU A 69 26.38 19.34 -2.11
C GLU A 69 26.66 17.88 -2.49
N PRO A 70 27.93 17.48 -2.74
CA PRO A 70 28.24 16.12 -3.20
C PRO A 70 27.79 15.00 -2.25
N SER A 71 27.83 15.25 -0.94
CA SER A 71 27.36 14.30 0.09
C SER A 71 25.84 14.16 0.07
N ALA A 72 25.12 15.28 0.01
CA ALA A 72 23.67 15.30 -0.08
C ALA A 72 23.15 14.76 -1.42
N LEU A 73 23.91 14.90 -2.51
CA LEU A 73 23.56 14.37 -3.82
C LEU A 73 23.46 12.83 -3.80
N VAL A 74 24.35 12.16 -3.09
CA VAL A 74 24.28 10.70 -2.90
C VAL A 74 23.02 10.33 -2.12
N GLU A 75 22.68 11.09 -1.09
CA GLU A 75 21.48 10.87 -0.29
C GLU A 75 20.20 11.12 -1.10
N VAL A 76 20.16 12.18 -1.92
CA VAL A 76 19.08 12.47 -2.87
C VAL A 76 18.86 11.29 -3.82
N VAL A 77 19.93 10.75 -4.40
CA VAL A 77 19.85 9.59 -5.31
C VAL A 77 19.33 8.34 -4.58
N ASN A 78 19.77 8.10 -3.35
CA ASN A 78 19.30 6.98 -2.55
C ASN A 78 17.81 7.08 -2.23
N ILE A 79 17.36 8.24 -1.75
CA ILE A 79 15.95 8.50 -1.47
C ILE A 79 15.11 8.35 -2.74
N CYS A 80 15.58 8.84 -3.89
CA CYS A 80 14.90 8.64 -5.16
C CYS A 80 14.75 7.15 -5.54
N HIS A 81 15.79 6.32 -5.33
CA HIS A 81 15.68 4.88 -5.56
C HIS A 81 14.70 4.20 -4.59
N GLU A 82 14.70 4.59 -3.32
CA GLU A 82 13.73 4.09 -2.34
C GLU A 82 12.29 4.48 -2.69
N VAL A 83 12.08 5.72 -3.13
CA VAL A 83 10.78 6.23 -3.62
C VAL A 83 10.31 5.40 -4.82
N CYS A 84 11.19 5.14 -5.80
CA CYS A 84 10.86 4.27 -6.92
C CYS A 84 10.55 2.84 -6.47
N GLY A 85 11.32 2.27 -5.54
CA GLY A 85 11.07 0.94 -4.98
C GLY A 85 9.71 0.83 -4.27
N HIS A 86 9.34 1.86 -3.48
CA HIS A 86 8.03 1.95 -2.84
C HIS A 86 6.89 2.05 -3.86
N ILE A 87 7.06 2.85 -4.91
CA ILE A 87 6.06 3.00 -5.97
C ILE A 87 5.88 1.69 -6.74
N ASP A 88 6.97 1.06 -7.16
CA ASP A 88 6.92 -0.16 -7.98
C ASP A 88 6.43 -1.38 -7.16
N GLY A 89 6.72 -1.41 -5.86
CA GLY A 89 6.32 -2.47 -4.94
C GLY A 89 4.84 -2.45 -4.54
N ASN A 90 4.15 -1.31 -4.70
CA ASN A 90 2.72 -1.21 -4.43
C ASN A 90 1.92 -1.16 -5.75
N PRO A 91 1.07 -2.16 -6.06
CA PRO A 91 0.32 -2.22 -7.32
C PRO A 91 -0.61 -1.02 -7.56
N ALA A 92 -1.15 -0.41 -6.49
CA ALA A 92 -1.96 0.79 -6.59
C ALA A 92 -1.11 2.00 -7.00
N PHE A 93 0.10 2.11 -6.43
CA PHE A 93 1.04 3.18 -6.75
C PHE A 93 1.68 3.01 -8.12
N ALA A 94 2.06 1.79 -8.48
CA ALA A 94 2.68 1.50 -9.77
C ALA A 94 1.83 2.01 -10.93
N LYS A 95 0.49 1.91 -10.84
CA LYS A 95 -0.42 2.45 -11.86
C LYS A 95 -0.49 3.98 -11.83
N SER A 96 -0.68 4.57 -10.65
CA SER A 96 -0.91 6.02 -10.52
C SER A 96 0.36 6.87 -10.66
N PHE A 97 1.52 6.32 -10.33
CA PHE A 97 2.80 7.05 -10.30
C PHE A 97 3.82 6.53 -11.34
N ALA A 98 3.45 5.61 -12.25
CA ALA A 98 4.35 5.06 -13.27
C ALA A 98 5.14 6.13 -14.04
N ALA A 99 4.45 7.18 -14.49
CA ALA A 99 5.06 8.26 -15.27
C ALA A 99 6.13 9.01 -14.46
N VAL A 100 5.83 9.35 -13.20
CA VAL A 100 6.76 10.06 -12.31
C VAL A 100 7.91 9.16 -11.88
N SER A 101 7.64 7.89 -11.53
CA SER A 101 8.68 6.89 -11.19
C SER A 101 9.67 6.72 -12.35
N SER A 102 9.19 6.64 -13.59
CA SER A 102 10.05 6.55 -14.77
C SER A 102 10.95 7.79 -14.94
N LYS A 103 10.40 9.00 -14.78
CA LYS A 103 11.18 10.25 -14.83
C LYS A 103 12.25 10.31 -13.73
N ILE A 104 11.92 9.89 -12.51
CA ILE A 104 12.87 9.82 -11.40
C ILE A 104 14.01 8.87 -11.77
N LYS A 105 13.70 7.63 -12.20
CA LYS A 105 14.70 6.64 -12.62
C LYS A 105 15.63 7.18 -13.70
N ILE A 106 15.09 7.82 -14.74
CA ILE A 106 15.89 8.40 -15.82
C ILE A 106 16.82 9.50 -15.26
N SER A 107 16.32 10.32 -14.34
CA SER A 107 17.08 11.44 -13.74
C SER A 107 18.21 10.98 -12.83
N VAL A 108 18.03 9.86 -12.11
CA VAL A 108 19.04 9.35 -11.16
C VAL A 108 19.94 8.24 -11.73
N SER A 109 19.57 7.61 -12.84
CA SER A 109 20.37 6.56 -13.49
C SER A 109 21.58 7.11 -14.25
N ASN A 110 21.59 8.39 -14.60
CA ASN A 110 22.64 8.97 -15.43
C ASN A 110 23.85 9.43 -14.59
N LYS A 111 24.85 8.55 -14.44
CA LYS A 111 26.10 8.88 -13.74
C LYS A 111 26.89 10.05 -14.36
N ARG A 112 26.69 10.37 -15.64
CA ARG A 112 27.41 11.45 -16.35
C ARG A 112 26.73 12.81 -16.20
N LYS A 113 25.43 12.84 -15.88
CA LYS A 113 24.66 14.05 -15.63
C LYS A 113 23.85 13.84 -14.35
N PRO A 114 24.45 14.11 -13.18
CA PRO A 114 23.75 13.93 -11.92
C PRO A 114 22.56 14.89 -11.84
N ILE A 115 21.58 14.51 -11.03
CA ILE A 115 20.36 15.28 -10.83
C ILE A 115 20.69 16.69 -10.34
N THR A 116 20.14 17.69 -11.03
CA THR A 116 20.30 19.10 -10.65
C THR A 116 19.22 19.53 -9.68
N GLU A 117 19.49 20.56 -8.88
CA GLU A 117 18.52 21.11 -7.92
C GLU A 117 17.18 21.54 -8.59
N PRO A 118 17.15 22.18 -9.78
CA PRO A 118 15.90 22.44 -10.49
C PRO A 118 15.13 21.17 -10.87
N GLN A 119 15.84 20.12 -11.31
CA GLN A 119 15.21 18.83 -11.66
C GLN A 119 14.65 18.14 -10.42
N LYS A 120 15.39 18.15 -9.30
CA LYS A 120 14.92 17.65 -8.01
C LYS A 120 13.61 18.34 -7.59
N ARG A 121 13.57 19.67 -7.62
CA ARG A 121 12.37 20.46 -7.24
C ARG A 121 11.17 20.20 -8.16
N ALA A 122 11.41 20.01 -9.45
CA ALA A 122 10.37 19.63 -10.40
C ALA A 122 9.80 18.24 -10.08
N LEU A 123 10.66 17.25 -9.85
CA LEU A 123 10.24 15.88 -9.49
C LEU A 123 9.50 15.85 -8.14
N VAL A 124 9.97 16.60 -7.15
CA VAL A 124 9.30 16.74 -5.85
C VAL A 124 7.89 17.31 -6.04
N SER A 125 7.76 18.40 -6.80
CA SER A 125 6.45 19.01 -7.08
C SER A 125 5.51 18.09 -7.85
N GLU A 126 6.00 17.42 -8.90
CA GLU A 126 5.21 16.46 -9.69
C GLU A 126 4.73 15.27 -8.83
N LEU A 127 5.60 14.73 -7.96
CA LEU A 127 5.22 13.64 -7.08
C LEU A 127 4.21 14.10 -6.01
N ARG A 128 4.41 15.29 -5.44
CA ARG A 128 3.47 15.89 -4.46
C ARG A 128 2.07 16.08 -5.06
N GLU A 129 2.02 16.57 -6.29
CA GLU A 129 0.75 16.77 -7.00
C GLU A 129 0.08 15.44 -7.38
N SER A 130 0.87 14.46 -7.81
CA SER A 130 0.37 13.11 -8.11
C SER A 130 -0.21 12.45 -6.84
N MET A 131 0.42 12.65 -5.68
CA MET A 131 -0.10 12.14 -4.40
C MET A 131 -1.42 12.80 -4.00
N ARG A 132 -1.55 14.11 -4.24
CA ARG A 132 -2.80 14.84 -4.01
C ARG A 132 -3.94 14.33 -4.90
N HIS A 133 -3.64 14.03 -6.16
CA HIS A 133 -4.61 13.42 -7.08
C HIS A 133 -5.00 12.01 -6.64
N PHE A 134 -4.05 11.20 -6.18
CA PHE A 134 -4.32 9.86 -5.67
C PHE A 134 -5.28 9.87 -4.48
N ASP A 135 -5.03 10.76 -3.50
CA ASP A 135 -5.94 10.93 -2.35
C ASP A 135 -7.34 11.32 -2.78
N THR A 136 -7.46 12.23 -3.77
CA THR A 136 -8.76 12.70 -4.26
C THR A 136 -9.52 11.60 -4.98
N VAL A 137 -8.84 10.81 -5.82
CA VAL A 137 -9.46 9.67 -6.52
C VAL A 137 -9.88 8.59 -5.52
N ALA A 138 -9.02 8.24 -4.57
CA ALA A 138 -9.33 7.26 -3.54
C ALA A 138 -10.54 7.70 -2.68
N LEU A 139 -10.63 8.98 -2.36
CA LEU A 139 -11.73 9.56 -1.60
C LEU A 139 -13.03 9.57 -2.41
N VAL A 140 -12.99 9.90 -3.70
CA VAL A 140 -14.16 9.87 -4.59
C VAL A 140 -14.66 8.43 -4.81
N ASP A 141 -13.76 7.46 -4.99
CA ASP A 141 -14.13 6.05 -5.12
C ASP A 141 -14.73 5.48 -3.82
N SER A 142 -14.31 6.00 -2.66
CA SER A 142 -14.89 5.66 -1.36
C SER A 142 -16.29 6.24 -1.17
N ILE A 143 -16.61 7.37 -1.81
CA ILE A 143 -17.92 8.03 -1.75
C ILE A 143 -18.90 7.45 -2.79
N LYS A 144 -18.41 6.90 -3.91
CA LYS A 144 -19.23 6.34 -4.99
C LYS A 144 -19.86 4.97 -4.70
N GLU A 145 -19.56 4.34 -3.56
CA GLU A 145 -20.29 3.16 -3.08
C GLU A 145 -21.30 3.48 -1.96
N PRO A 146 -22.42 4.19 -2.22
CA PRO A 146 -23.60 4.04 -1.40
C PRO A 146 -24.46 2.91 -1.97
N GLN A 147 -24.56 1.81 -1.20
CA GLN A 147 -25.76 0.97 -1.07
C GLN A 147 -26.41 0.46 -2.38
N GLN A 148 -26.00 -0.73 -2.85
CA GLN A 148 -26.86 -1.66 -3.60
C GLN A 148 -26.68 -3.14 -3.17
#